data_AF-A0A2E4KD12-F1
#
_entry.id   AF-A0A2E4KD12-F1
#
_cell.length_a   1.000
_cell.length_b   1.000
_cell.length_c   1.000
_cell.angle_alpha   90.00
_cell.angle_beta   90.00
_cell.angle_gamma   90.00
#
_symmetry.space_group_name_H-M   'P 1'
#
loop_
_entity.id
_entity.type
_entity.pdbx_description
1 polymer ?
#
loop_
_entity_poly.entity_id
_entity_poly.type
_entity_poly.pdbx_seq_one_letter_code
_entity_poly.pdbx_strand_id
1 'polypeptide(L)' 'MGSLGTGELIIILIILLVLFGGAKLPSLARSLGKAQKEFKEGQREELEASDDDL' A
#
# COMPACT_ATOMS: atom_id res chain seq x y z
N MET A 1 27.63 -0.99 13.51
CA MET A 1 27.62 -1.45 12.11
C MET A 1 26.23 -1.13 11.55
N GLY A 2 26.14 -0.06 10.75
CA GLY A 2 25.02 0.36 9.90
C GLY A 2 23.57 0.12 10.35
N SER A 3 23.01 1.00 11.19
CA SER A 3 21.57 1.24 11.15
C SER A 3 21.31 2.19 10.00
N LEU A 4 20.45 1.83 9.04
CA LEU A 4 19.92 2.75 8.03
C LEU A 4 19.39 4.00 8.74
N GLY A 5 20.19 5.06 8.70
CA GLY A 5 19.87 6.29 9.41
C GLY A 5 18.76 7.03 8.68
N THR A 6 18.08 7.93 9.39
CA THR A 6 17.05 8.80 8.79
C THR A 6 17.58 9.53 7.54
N GLY A 7 18.87 9.88 7.52
CA GLY A 7 19.51 10.51 6.35
C GLY A 7 19.58 9.61 5.11
N GLU A 8 19.91 8.33 5.27
CA GLU A 8 19.98 7.38 4.15
C GLU A 8 18.58 7.11 3.58
N LEU A 9 17.56 6.98 4.45
CA LEU A 9 16.18 6.84 4.02
C LEU A 9 15.68 8.05 3.22
N ILE A 10 16.06 9.27 3.62
CA ILE A 10 15.71 10.49 2.87
C ILE A 10 16.34 10.49 1.48
N ILE A 11 17.61 10.08 1.37
CA ILE A 11 18.30 10.02 0.07
C ILE A 11 17.61 9.00 -0.86
N ILE A 12 17.29 7.81 -0.35
CA ILE A 12 16.55 6.79 -1.11
C ILE A 12 15.19 7.33 -1.54
N LEU A 13 14.47 8.01 -0.64
CA LEU A 13 13.17 8.61 -0.95
C LEU A 13 13.30 9.65 -2.08
N ILE A 14 14.32 10.51 -2.04
CA ILE A 14 14.57 11.50 -3.11
C ILE A 14 14.82 10.80 -4.44
N ILE A 15 15.65 9.76 -4.47
CA ILE A 15 15.92 9.00 -5.71
C ILE A 15 14.62 8.40 -6.27
N LEU A 16 13.80 7.78 -5.42
CA LEU A 16 12.49 7.26 -5.83
C LEU A 16 11.57 8.38 -6.35
N LEU A 17 11.54 9.53 -5.69
CA LEU A 17 10.74 10.67 -6.16
C LEU A 17 11.22 11.23 -7.50
N VAL A 18 12.52 11.20 -7.80
CA VAL A 18 13.05 11.62 -9.11
C VAL A 18 12.71 10.60 -10.20
N LEU A 19 12.85 9.30 -9.92
CA LEU A 19 12.56 8.24 -10.90
C LEU A 19 11.08 8.12 -11.22
N PHE A 20 10.23 8.16 -10.20
CA PHE A 20 8.78 7.98 -10.35
C PHE A 20 8.04 9.32 -10.51
N GLY A 21 8.62 10.43 -10.07
CA GLY A 21 7.94 11.71 -9.92
C GLY A 21 7.09 11.75 -8.65
N GLY A 22 7.10 12.89 -7.93
CA GLY A 22 6.35 13.04 -6.68
C GLY A 22 4.83 12.81 -6.78
N ALA A 23 4.27 12.92 -7.99
CA ALA A 23 2.85 12.65 -8.25
C ALA A 23 2.50 11.15 -8.37
N LYS A 24 3.46 10.27 -8.72
CA LYS A 24 3.17 8.85 -8.92
C LYS A 24 3.11 8.05 -7.63
N LEU A 25 3.92 8.42 -6.62
CA LEU A 25 3.90 7.80 -5.30
C LEU A 25 2.50 7.84 -4.63
N PRO A 26 1.79 9.00 -4.55
CA PRO A 26 0.44 9.04 -4.01
C PRO A 26 -0.59 8.36 -4.91
N SER A 27 -0.39 8.34 -6.23
CA SER A 27 -1.28 7.62 -7.16
C SER A 27 -1.22 6.11 -6.90
N LEU A 28 -0.01 5.55 -6.75
CA LEU A 28 0.22 4.14 -6.45
C LEU A 28 -0.33 3.77 -5.06
N ALA A 29 -0.13 4.63 -4.06
CA ALA A 29 -0.71 4.42 -2.73
C ALA A 29 -2.25 4.40 -2.77
N ARG A 30 -2.86 5.30 -3.54
CA ARG A 30 -4.33 5.33 -3.72
C ARG A 30 -4.85 4.10 -4.44
N SER A 31 -4.19 3.64 -5.51
CA SER A 31 -4.62 2.43 -6.23
C SER A 31 -4.46 1.17 -5.38
N LEU A 32 -3.34 1.05 -4.64
CA LEU A 32 -3.11 -0.06 -3.71
C LEU A 32 -4.12 -0.04 -2.56
N GLY A 33 -4.43 1.13 -2.02
CA GLY A 33 -5.43 1.29 -0.96
C GLY A 33 -6.83 0.89 -1.42
N LYS A 34 -7.21 1.25 -2.65
CA LYS A 34 -8.48 0.79 -3.25
C LYS A 34 -8.50 -0.72 -3.43
N ALA A 35 -7.45 -1.31 -4.01
CA ALA A 35 -7.35 -2.74 -4.21
C ALA A 35 -7.42 -3.52 -2.88
N GLN A 36 -6.70 -3.06 -1.84
CA GLN A 36 -6.79 -3.66 -0.50
C GLN A 36 -8.20 -3.55 0.10
N LYS A 37 -8.88 -2.41 -0.10
CA LYS A 37 -10.24 -2.22 0.40
C LYS A 37 -11.21 -3.21 -0.27
N GLU A 38 -11.20 -3.27 -1.59
CA GLU A 38 -12.05 -4.17 -2.37
C GLU A 38 -11.75 -5.64 -2.04
N PHE A 39 -10.47 -6.00 -1.89
CA PHE A 39 -10.06 -7.35 -1.49
C PHE A 39 -10.55 -7.74 -0.08
N LYS A 40 -10.60 -6.78 0.85
CA LYS A 40 -11.11 -7.02 2.21
C LYS A 40 -12.64 -7.08 2.24
N GLU A 41 -13.33 -6.25 1.44
CA GLU A 41 -14.79 -6.27 1.32
C GLU A 41 -15.26 -7.60 0.72
N GLY A 42 -14.65 -8.07 -0.37
CA GLY A 42 -15.00 -9.34 -0.99
C GLY A 42 -14.80 -10.56 -0.08
N GLN A 43 -13.68 -10.62 0.67
CA GLN A 43 -13.47 -11.70 1.64
C GLN A 43 -14.49 -11.69 2.78
N ARG A 44 -14.98 -10.51 3.18
CA ARG A 44 -15.96 -10.40 4.26
C ARG A 44 -17.34 -10.84 3.79
N GLU A 45 -17.74 -10.49 2.56
CA GLU A 45 -18.96 -10.99 1.94
C GLU A 45 -18.98 -12.53 1.85
N GLU A 46 -17.85 -13.15 1.50
CA GLU A 46 -17.73 -14.61 1.44
C GLU A 46 -17.84 -15.28 2.82
N LEU A 47 -17.28 -14.66 3.86
CA LEU A 47 -17.39 -15.13 5.24
C LEU A 47 -18.83 -14.99 5.77
N GLU A 48 -19.48 -13.85 5.54
CA GLU A 48 -20.86 -13.60 5.98
C GLU A 48 -21.85 -14.53 5.24
N ALA A 49 -21.64 -14.82 3.96
CA ALA A 49 -22.45 -15.78 3.20
C ALA A 49 -22.31 -17.24 3.69
N SER A 50 -21.21 -17.57 4.37
CA SER A 50 -20.97 -18.94 4.87
C SER A 50 -21.56 -19.18 6.27
N ASP A 51 -21.81 -18.13 7.05
CA ASP A 51 -22.37 -18.21 8.41
C ASP A 51 -23.92 -18.20 8.42
N ASP A 52 -24.58 -17.65 7.38
CA ASP A 52 -26.05 -17.60 7.27
C ASP A 52 -26.68 -18.94 6.79
N ASP A 53 -25.86 -19.88 6.31
CA ASP A 53 -26.28 -21.21 5.81
C ASP A 53 -26.13 -22.36 6.86
N LEU A 54 -25.72 -22.07 8.12
CA LEU A 54 -25.58 -23.01 9.24
C LEU A 54 -26.62 -22.81 10.36
#